data_AF-A0A376S7I8-F1
#
_entry.id   AF-A0A376S7I8-F1
#
_cell.length_a   1.000
_cell.length_b   1.000
_cell.length_c   1.000
_cell.angle_alpha   90.00
_cell.angle_beta   90.00
_cell.angle_gamma   90.00
#
_symmetry.space_group_name_H-M   'P 1'
#
loop_
_entity.id
_entity.type
_entity.pdbx_description
1 polymer ?
#
loop_
_entity_poly.entity_id
_entity_poly.type
_entity_poly.pdbx_seq_one_letter_code
_entity_poly.pdbx_strand_id
1 'polypeptide(L)'
;MERWIINVLSAQVDDVERLIQIQHTVAEVHARIGIPVEIVEMGFRVLKKILYPVIFSSDYSAAEKLQVYHFSINSIDIAMEVMTRAFTFSDSSASKEDENYRIFSLLENAEEEKDGK
;
A
#
# COMPACT_ATOMS: atom_id res chain seq x y z
N MET A 1 5.99 4.31 -9.26
CA MET A 1 5.78 5.46 -8.36
C MET A 1 5.21 6.67 -9.09
N GLU A 2 5.86 7.17 -10.14
CA GLU A 2 5.37 8.32 -10.95
C GLU A 2 3.88 8.20 -11.35
N ARG A 3 3.50 7.09 -12.00
CA ARG A 3 2.10 6.85 -12.39
C ARG A 3 1.11 6.84 -11.23
N TRP A 4 1.55 6.37 -10.05
CA TRP A 4 0.70 6.37 -8.86
C TRP A 4 0.42 7.80 -8.39
N ILE A 5 1.46 8.66 -8.38
CA ILE A 5 1.33 10.07 -8.01
C ILE A 5 0.36 10.79 -8.96
N ILE A 6 0.54 10.60 -10.27
CA ILE A 6 -0.35 11.20 -11.28
C ILE A 6 -1.79 10.78 -11.03
N ASN A 7 -2.04 9.47 -10.96
CA ASN A 7 -3.39 8.93 -10.76
C ASN A 7 -4.08 9.48 -9.49
N VAL A 8 -3.36 9.58 -8.37
CA VAL A 8 -3.93 10.06 -7.10
C VAL A 8 -4.17 11.57 -7.14
N LEU A 9 -3.24 12.36 -7.69
CA LEU A 9 -3.34 13.82 -7.69
C LEU A 9 -4.15 14.40 -8.86
N SER A 10 -4.51 13.58 -9.85
CA SER A 10 -5.40 13.97 -10.96
C SER A 10 -6.77 13.31 -10.91
N ALA A 11 -7.11 12.65 -9.79
CA ALA A 11 -8.34 11.89 -9.63
C ALA A 11 -9.60 12.73 -9.86
N GLN A 12 -10.51 12.24 -10.69
CA GLN A 12 -11.89 12.71 -10.75
C GLN A 12 -12.81 11.80 -9.93
N VAL A 13 -14.06 12.23 -9.74
CA VAL A 13 -15.06 11.46 -8.96
C VAL A 13 -15.23 10.05 -9.53
N ASP A 14 -15.30 9.92 -10.85
CA ASP A 14 -15.49 8.63 -11.53
C ASP A 14 -14.27 7.69 -11.41
N ASP A 15 -13.10 8.23 -11.03
CA ASP A 15 -11.88 7.43 -10.85
C ASP A 15 -11.80 6.76 -9.48
N VAL A 16 -12.62 7.17 -8.50
CA VAL A 16 -12.43 6.81 -7.09
C VAL A 16 -12.46 5.29 -6.87
N GLU A 17 -13.45 4.59 -7.43
CA GLU A 17 -13.56 3.13 -7.27
C GLU A 17 -12.36 2.40 -7.87
N ARG A 18 -11.90 2.86 -9.05
CA ARG A 18 -10.70 2.33 -9.70
C ARG A 18 -9.44 2.60 -8.87
N LEU A 19 -9.33 3.78 -8.27
CA LEU A 19 -8.17 4.16 -7.45
C LEU A 19 -8.10 3.36 -6.16
N ILE A 20 -9.26 3.01 -5.57
CA ILE A 20 -9.35 2.07 -4.44
C ILE A 20 -8.79 0.70 -4.85
N GLN A 21 -9.23 0.16 -5.99
CA GLN A 21 -8.71 -1.13 -6.50
C GLN A 21 -7.19 -1.09 -6.72
N ILE A 22 -6.66 0.02 -7.23
CA ILE A 22 -5.22 0.21 -7.36
C ILE A 22 -4.52 0.12 -6.00
N GLN A 23 -5.08 0.71 -4.93
CA GLN A 23 -4.47 0.62 -3.60
C GLN A 23 -4.48 -0.81 -3.05
N HIS A 24 -5.54 -1.59 -3.32
CA HIS A 24 -5.57 -3.02 -2.99
C HIS A 24 -4.45 -3.79 -3.69
N THR A 25 -4.32 -3.63 -5.02
CA THR A 25 -3.25 -4.29 -5.78
C THR A 25 -1.86 -3.88 -5.28
N VAL A 26 -1.65 -2.61 -4.94
CA VAL A 26 -0.36 -2.15 -4.38
C VAL A 26 -0.10 -2.79 -3.02
N ALA A 27 -1.11 -2.89 -2.16
CA ALA A 27 -0.99 -3.55 -0.86
C ALA A 27 -0.64 -5.04 -0.99
N GLU A 28 -1.32 -5.76 -1.89
CA GLU A 28 -1.03 -7.18 -2.19
C GLU A 28 0.41 -7.37 -2.67
N VAL A 29 0.89 -6.50 -3.56
CA VAL A 29 2.28 -6.55 -4.04
C VAL A 29 3.27 -6.31 -2.90
N HIS A 30 3.04 -5.33 -2.03
CA HIS A 30 3.90 -5.08 -0.88
C HIS A 30 3.90 -6.25 0.12
N ALA A 31 2.73 -6.81 0.45
CA ALA A 31 2.58 -7.94 1.34
C ALA A 31 3.30 -9.18 0.79
N ARG A 32 3.11 -9.47 -0.50
CA ARG A 32 3.76 -10.61 -1.17
C ARG A 32 5.29 -10.50 -1.20
N ILE A 33 5.84 -9.29 -1.31
CA ILE A 33 7.28 -9.06 -1.27
C ILE A 33 7.80 -9.06 0.19
N GLY A 34 6.91 -8.93 1.18
CA GLY A 34 7.27 -8.82 2.58
C GLY A 34 7.82 -7.44 2.96
N ILE A 35 7.37 -6.37 2.30
CA ILE A 35 7.76 -5.01 2.66
C ILE A 35 6.94 -4.57 3.88
N PRO A 36 7.59 -4.25 5.03
CA PRO A 36 6.86 -3.85 6.22
C PRO A 36 6.09 -2.54 6.01
N VAL A 37 4.89 -2.45 6.58
CA VAL A 37 3.97 -1.33 6.38
C VAL A 37 4.57 0.00 6.88
N GLU A 38 5.34 -0.04 7.96
CA GLU A 38 6.05 1.12 8.52
C GLU A 38 7.08 1.72 7.54
N ILE A 39 7.67 0.90 6.66
CA ILE A 39 8.58 1.37 5.61
C ILE A 39 7.79 2.03 4.48
N VAL A 40 6.64 1.48 4.13
CA VAL A 40 5.74 2.07 3.13
C VAL A 40 5.22 3.43 3.62
N GLU A 41 4.76 3.52 4.86
CA GLU A 41 4.30 4.76 5.51
C GLU A 41 5.43 5.80 5.60
N MET A 42 6.67 5.36 5.89
CA MET A 42 7.84 6.24 5.83
C MET A 42 8.01 6.84 4.43
N GLY A 43 7.84 6.04 3.37
CA GLY A 43 7.88 6.49 1.98
C GLY A 43 6.82 7.55 1.68
N PHE A 44 5.58 7.34 2.12
CA PHE A 44 4.51 8.34 1.98
C PHE A 44 4.79 9.63 2.74
N ARG A 45 5.37 9.53 3.94
CA ARG A 45 5.81 10.71 4.70
C ARG A 45 6.90 11.48 3.97
N VAL A 46 7.86 10.80 3.33
CA VAL A 46 8.88 11.44 2.49
C VAL A 46 8.24 12.11 1.28
N LEU A 47 7.32 11.42 0.58
CA LEU A 47 6.60 11.96 -0.58
C LEU A 47 5.89 13.28 -0.25
N LYS A 48 5.11 13.31 0.83
CA LYS A 48 4.40 14.53 1.26
C LYS A 48 5.37 15.68 1.58
N LYS A 49 6.52 15.37 2.20
CA LYS A 49 7.56 16.37 2.51
C LYS A 49 8.20 16.97 1.27
N ILE A 50 8.51 16.16 0.25
CA ILE A 50 9.12 16.65 -1.00
C ILE A 50 8.10 17.31 -1.93
N LEU A 51 6.80 17.00 -1.79
CA LEU A 51 5.74 17.63 -2.57
C LEU A 51 5.49 19.09 -2.18
N TYR A 52 5.62 19.42 -0.89
CA TYR A 52 5.39 20.79 -0.41
C TYR A 52 6.27 21.84 -1.12
N PRO A 53 7.61 21.69 -1.20
CA PRO A 53 8.46 22.64 -1.94
C PRO A 53 8.06 22.81 -3.40
N VAL A 54 7.63 21.74 -4.08
CA VAL A 54 7.20 21.77 -5.49
C VAL A 54 5.95 22.63 -5.66
N ILE A 55 4.96 22.45 -4.79
CA ILE A 55 3.75 23.29 -4.79
C ILE A 55 4.11 24.72 -4.41
N PHE A 56 4.95 24.92 -3.41
CA PHE A 56 5.31 26.24 -2.90
C PHE A 56 6.09 27.09 -3.93
N SER A 57 6.95 26.46 -4.73
CA SER A 57 7.74 27.12 -5.77
C SER A 57 6.98 27.40 -7.08
N SER A 58 5.72 27.00 -7.18
CA SER A 58 4.89 27.27 -8.37
C SER A 58 4.51 28.75 -8.49
N ASP A 59 4.08 29.17 -9.68
CA ASP A 59 3.67 30.56 -9.95
C ASP A 59 2.21 30.87 -9.57
N TYR A 60 1.56 29.99 -8.80
CA TYR A 60 0.19 30.19 -8.30
C TYR A 60 0.12 31.13 -7.09
N SER A 61 -1.06 31.67 -6.84
CA SER A 61 -1.33 32.47 -5.64
C SER A 61 -1.20 31.63 -4.36
N ALA A 62 -0.99 32.30 -3.22
CA ALA A 62 -0.93 31.62 -1.93
C ALA A 62 -2.21 30.83 -1.60
N ALA A 63 -3.38 31.34 -2.01
CA ALA A 63 -4.66 30.69 -1.80
C ALA A 63 -4.79 29.39 -2.62
N GLU A 64 -4.41 29.42 -3.90
CA GLU A 64 -4.41 28.23 -4.77
C GLU A 64 -3.39 27.20 -4.27
N LYS A 65 -2.19 27.62 -3.87
CA LYS A 65 -1.18 26.74 -3.28
C LYS A 65 -1.72 26.01 -2.05
N LEU A 66 -2.44 26.70 -1.17
CA LEU A 66 -3.05 26.09 0.00
C LEU A 66 -4.12 25.06 -0.38
N GLN A 67 -4.99 25.37 -1.35
CA GLN A 67 -6.03 24.45 -1.81
C GLN A 67 -5.43 23.20 -2.47
N VAL A 68 -4.46 23.36 -3.35
CA VAL A 68 -3.75 22.27 -4.02
C VAL A 68 -3.01 21.41 -3.01
N TYR A 69 -2.32 22.03 -2.05
CA TYR A 69 -1.64 21.31 -0.98
C TYR A 69 -2.62 20.51 -0.12
N HIS A 70 -3.72 21.13 0.33
CA HIS A 70 -4.74 20.46 1.13
C HIS A 70 -5.35 19.26 0.39
N PHE A 71 -5.72 19.43 -0.88
CA PHE A 71 -6.21 18.34 -1.73
C PHE A 71 -5.16 17.22 -1.85
N SER A 72 -3.91 17.57 -2.12
CA SER A 72 -2.84 16.61 -2.34
C SER A 72 -2.54 15.77 -1.11
N ILE A 73 -2.48 16.40 0.08
CA ILE A 73 -2.22 15.70 1.33
C ILE A 73 -3.35 14.74 1.66
N ASN A 74 -4.61 15.20 1.59
CA ASN A 74 -5.76 14.34 1.91
C ASN A 74 -5.89 13.18 0.91
N SER A 75 -5.59 13.40 -0.37
CA SER A 75 -5.63 12.36 -1.40
C SER A 75 -4.55 11.29 -1.18
N ILE A 76 -3.34 11.70 -0.78
CA ILE A 76 -2.28 10.76 -0.42
C ILE A 76 -2.63 9.99 0.86
N ASP A 77 -3.17 10.67 1.87
CA ASP A 77 -3.50 10.06 3.16
C ASP A 77 -4.62 9.03 3.04
N ILE A 78 -5.68 9.32 2.29
CA ILE A 78 -6.76 8.34 2.07
C ILE A 78 -6.28 7.14 1.23
N ALA A 79 -5.42 7.38 0.22
CA ALA A 79 -4.84 6.29 -0.55
C ALA A 79 -3.95 5.39 0.31
N MET A 80 -3.17 5.99 1.22
CA MET A 80 -2.36 5.27 2.21
C MET A 80 -3.25 4.49 3.19
N GLU A 81 -4.34 5.07 3.70
CA GLU A 81 -5.27 4.36 4.61
C GLU A 81 -5.86 3.11 3.95
N VAL A 82 -6.36 3.24 2.71
CA VAL A 82 -6.92 2.12 1.96
C VAL A 82 -5.87 1.02 1.75
N MET A 83 -4.64 1.41 1.36
CA MET A 83 -3.54 0.46 1.18
C MET A 83 -3.17 -0.25 2.47
N THR A 84 -2.99 0.47 3.59
CA THR A 84 -2.61 -0.10 4.89
C THR A 84 -3.65 -1.10 5.38
N ARG A 85 -4.95 -0.79 5.23
CA ARG A 85 -6.04 -1.71 5.62
C ARG A 85 -6.06 -2.97 4.74
N ALA A 86 -5.82 -2.83 3.44
CA ALA A 86 -5.71 -3.96 2.51
C ALA A 86 -4.46 -4.82 2.78
N PHE A 87 -3.36 -4.19 3.21
CA PHE A 87 -2.11 -4.85 3.56
C PHE A 87 -2.31 -5.78 4.76
N THR A 88 -2.91 -5.28 5.86
CA THR A 88 -3.16 -6.10 7.07
C THR A 88 -3.99 -7.35 6.75
N PHE A 89 -4.98 -7.23 5.86
CA PHE A 89 -5.78 -8.38 5.44
C PHE A 89 -4.95 -9.40 4.64
N SER A 90 -4.16 -8.91 3.69
CA SER A 90 -3.33 -9.76 2.81
C SER A 90 -2.23 -10.48 3.59
N ASP A 91 -1.52 -9.76 4.46
CA ASP A 91 -0.44 -10.29 5.29
C ASP A 91 -0.93 -11.36 6.27
N SER A 92 -2.11 -11.13 6.87
CA SER A 92 -2.74 -12.13 7.75
C SER A 92 -3.15 -13.41 7.02
N SER A 93 -3.48 -13.31 5.73
CA SER A 93 -3.88 -14.45 4.90
C SER A 93 -2.66 -15.25 4.46
N ALA A 94 -1.61 -14.56 3.98
CA ALA A 94 -0.34 -15.18 3.61
C ALA A 94 0.31 -15.91 4.80
N SER A 95 0.33 -15.27 5.97
CA SER A 95 0.87 -15.88 7.20
C SER A 95 0.12 -17.17 7.60
N LYS A 96 -1.21 -17.20 7.42
CA LYS A 96 -2.01 -18.40 7.69
C LYS A 96 -1.74 -19.52 6.68
N GLU A 97 -1.53 -19.16 5.41
CA GLU A 97 -1.25 -20.12 4.35
C GLU A 97 0.12 -20.77 4.53
N ASP A 98 1.15 -19.98 4.89
CA ASP A 98 2.49 -20.48 5.23
C ASP A 98 2.45 -21.43 6.43
N GLU A 99 1.66 -21.11 7.46
CA GLU A 99 1.52 -21.98 8.63
C GLU A 99 0.83 -23.30 8.29
N ASN A 100 -0.23 -23.26 7.47
CA ASN A 100 -0.90 -24.47 6.99
C ASN A 100 0.05 -25.36 6.18
N TYR A 101 0.87 -24.77 5.31
CA TYR A 101 1.86 -25.51 4.53
C TYR A 101 2.90 -26.19 5.44
N ARG A 102 3.38 -25.47 6.47
CA ARG A 102 4.29 -26.04 7.47
C ARG A 102 3.66 -27.22 8.20
N ILE A 103 2.44 -27.09 8.69
CA ILE A 103 1.71 -28.19 9.37
C ILE A 103 1.56 -29.40 8.43
N PHE A 104 1.18 -29.19 7.17
CA PHE A 104 1.02 -30.27 6.21
C PHE A 104 2.34 -31.01 5.97
N SER A 105 3.44 -30.28 5.73
CA SER A 105 4.76 -30.88 5.55
C SER A 105 5.26 -31.65 6.77
N LEU A 106 4.93 -31.20 7.98
CA LEU A 106 5.24 -31.91 9.22
C LEU A 106 4.45 -33.21 9.36
N LEU A 107 3.18 -33.21 8.95
CA LEU A 107 2.33 -34.42 8.96
C LEU A 107 2.82 -35.45 7.93
N GLU A 108 3.14 -35.01 6.72
CA GLU A 108 3.67 -35.87 5.65
C GLU A 108 4.97 -36.56 6.08
N ASN A 109 5.94 -35.79 6.61
CA ASN A 109 7.19 -36.35 7.14
C ASN A 109 6.94 -37.35 8.28
N ALA A 110 5.96 -37.11 9.16
CA ALA A 110 5.65 -38.00 10.28
C ALA A 110 4.94 -39.30 9.84
N GLU A 111 4.20 -39.27 8.72
CA GLU A 111 3.62 -40.46 8.08
C GLU A 111 4.70 -41.28 7.38
N GLU A 112 5.60 -40.64 6.61
CA GLU A 112 6.73 -41.32 5.97
C GLU A 112 7.67 -42.02 6.98
N GLU A 113 7.95 -41.39 8.12
CA GLU A 113 8.75 -42.01 9.20
C GLU A 113 8.06 -43.21 9.87
N LYS A 114 6.73 -43.29 9.82
CA LYS A 114 5.96 -44.42 10.35
C LYS A 114 5.90 -45.60 9.38
N ASP A 115 5.75 -45.34 8.09
CA ASP A 115 5.68 -46.38 7.06
C ASP A 115 7.06 -46.94 6.69
N GLY A 116 8.14 -46.21 7.01
CA GLY A 116 9.54 -46.66 6.87
C GLY A 116 10.06 -47.57 7.99
N LYS A 117 9.24 -47.96 8.97
CA LYS A 117 9.56 -48.89 10.05
C LYS A 117 8.80 -50.20 9.92
#